data_AF-A0A386C7C2-F1
#
_entry.id   AF-A0A386C7C2-F1
#
_cell.length_a   1.000
_cell.length_b   1.000
_cell.length_c   1.000
_cell.angle_alpha   90.00
_cell.angle_beta   90.00
_cell.angle_gamma   90.00
#
_symmetry.space_group_name_H-M   'P 1'
#
loop_
_entity.id
_entity.type
_entity.pdbx_description
1 polymer ?
#
loop_
_entity_poly.entity_id
_entity_poly.type
_entity_poly.pdbx_seq_one_letter_code
_entity_poly.pdbx_strand_id
1 'polypeptide(L)'
;MARPRREPAALLREDGVVMVATVAFGMGIDKPDVRFVAHLDLPRSMEGYYQETGRAGRDGLPAEAWMIYGLSDVVTLSQMIAQSESGDERKRVERQKLESLLAYAEATSCRRQLLLGAFGEAYPGPCGHCDNCLTPPQTWDATVPAQKGTVGGVSQRATVWFRPRDRHFARCGERAHAEPGTRSPEYV
;
A
#
# COMPACT_ATOMS: atom_id res chain seq x y z
N MET A 1 -6.47 24.24 -26.82
CA MET A 1 -5.18 23.85 -27.44
C MET A 1 -4.69 22.58 -26.77
N ALA A 2 -4.63 21.45 -27.46
CA ALA A 2 -4.05 20.22 -26.92
C ALA A 2 -2.52 20.40 -26.84
N ARG A 3 -1.94 20.23 -25.65
CA ARG A 3 -0.47 20.19 -25.51
C ARG A 3 0.07 19.00 -26.32
N PRO A 4 1.21 19.16 -27.02
CA PRO A 4 1.84 18.04 -27.71
C PRO A 4 2.14 16.91 -26.71
N ARG A 5 1.90 15.66 -27.13
CA ARG A 5 2.12 14.46 -26.33
C ARG A 5 3.62 14.35 -26.07
N ARG A 6 4.05 14.70 -24.85
CA ARG A 6 5.46 14.65 -24.44
C ARG A 6 5.88 13.20 -24.23
N GLU A 7 7.13 12.89 -24.56
CA GLU A 7 7.69 11.57 -24.29
C GLU A 7 7.81 11.34 -22.78
N PRO A 8 7.49 10.14 -22.27
CA PRO A 8 7.60 9.83 -20.84
C PRO A 8 8.98 10.13 -20.24
N ALA A 9 10.05 9.89 -21.00
CA ALA A 9 11.43 10.13 -20.57
C ALA A 9 11.73 11.61 -20.30
N ALA A 10 11.07 12.53 -20.99
CA ALA A 10 11.24 13.97 -20.77
C ALA A 10 10.56 14.42 -19.46
N LEU A 11 9.39 13.85 -19.15
CA LEU A 11 8.64 14.16 -17.93
C LEU A 11 9.37 13.71 -16.65
N LEU A 12 10.20 12.66 -16.74
CA LEU A 12 11.00 12.16 -15.62
C LEU A 12 12.11 13.13 -15.17
N ARG A 13 12.55 14.01 -16.07
CA ARG A 13 13.62 15.00 -15.83
C ARG A 13 13.10 16.37 -15.38
N GLU A 14 11.80 16.60 -15.49
CA GLU A 14 11.17 17.86 -15.09
C GLU A 14 10.75 17.82 -13.61
N ASP A 15 10.99 18.92 -12.91
CA ASP A 15 10.50 19.11 -11.55
C ASP A 15 9.05 19.62 -11.55
N GLY A 16 8.28 19.26 -10.52
CA GLY A 16 6.90 19.74 -10.36
C GLY A 16 5.88 19.15 -11.34
N VAL A 17 6.20 18.03 -11.99
CA VAL A 17 5.27 17.33 -12.88
C VAL A 17 4.41 16.34 -12.09
N VAL A 18 3.10 16.36 -12.34
CA VAL A 18 2.17 15.32 -11.90
C VAL A 18 1.92 14.37 -13.07
N MET A 19 2.23 13.09 -12.86
CA MET A 19 1.94 12.02 -13.82
C MET A 19 0.69 11.26 -13.38
N VAL A 20 -0.23 11.05 -14.32
CA VAL A 20 -1.43 10.22 -14.11
C VAL A 20 -1.25 8.94 -14.90
N ALA A 21 -1.37 7.80 -14.23
CA ALA A 21 -1.07 6.49 -14.77
C ALA A 21 -2.05 5.44 -14.24
N THR A 22 -2.30 4.42 -15.06
CA THR A 22 -2.91 3.17 -14.61
C THR A 22 -1.81 2.16 -14.25
N VAL A 23 -2.17 1.03 -13.63
CA VAL A 23 -1.25 -0.04 -13.21
C VAL A 23 -0.29 -0.50 -14.34
N ALA A 24 -0.71 -0.40 -15.61
CA ALA A 24 0.11 -0.73 -16.78
C ALA A 24 1.35 0.15 -16.97
N PHE A 25 1.45 1.30 -16.28
CA PHE A 25 2.62 2.19 -16.31
C PHE A 25 3.68 1.83 -15.25
N GLY A 26 3.48 0.74 -14.48
CA GLY A 26 4.37 0.33 -13.39
C GLY A 26 5.78 -0.11 -13.82
N MET A 27 6.04 -0.34 -15.10
CA MET A 27 7.36 -0.76 -15.59
C MET A 27 8.09 0.45 -16.18
N GLY A 28 8.94 1.14 -15.39
CA GLY A 28 9.94 2.06 -15.94
C GLY A 28 9.99 3.50 -15.42
N ILE A 29 9.09 3.92 -14.53
CA ILE A 29 9.27 5.20 -13.80
C ILE A 29 10.19 4.95 -12.59
N ASP A 30 11.44 5.39 -12.69
CA ASP A 30 12.41 5.44 -11.60
C ASP A 30 12.88 6.88 -11.37
N LYS A 31 11.99 7.71 -10.79
CA LYS A 31 12.30 9.07 -10.35
C LYS A 31 12.51 9.03 -8.83
N PRO A 32 13.71 9.35 -8.30
CA PRO A 32 13.99 9.18 -6.87
C PRO A 32 13.23 10.17 -5.98
N ASP A 33 12.86 11.32 -6.53
CA ASP A 33 12.30 12.47 -5.82
C ASP A 33 10.77 12.60 -5.97
N VAL A 34 10.06 11.47 -6.13
CA VAL A 34 8.58 11.46 -6.11
C VAL A 34 8.07 11.82 -4.71
N ARG A 35 7.34 12.94 -4.61
CA ARG A 35 6.84 13.47 -3.32
C ARG A 35 5.52 12.87 -2.87
N PHE A 36 4.70 12.40 -3.79
CA PHE A 36 3.48 11.70 -3.43
C PHE A 36 3.09 10.67 -4.48
N VAL A 37 2.37 9.64 -4.03
CA VAL A 37 1.64 8.68 -4.85
C VAL A 37 0.18 8.75 -4.41
N ALA A 38 -0.72 8.98 -5.35
CA ALA A 38 -2.15 9.10 -5.08
C ALA A 38 -2.94 8.03 -5.83
N HIS A 39 -3.57 7.15 -5.07
CA HIS A 39 -4.56 6.19 -5.54
C HIS A 39 -5.95 6.83 -5.48
N LEU A 40 -6.54 7.04 -6.66
CA LEU A 40 -7.90 7.54 -6.81
C LEU A 40 -8.95 6.42 -6.92
N ASP A 41 -8.48 5.19 -7.09
CA ASP A 41 -9.25 3.96 -7.13
C ASP A 41 -8.59 2.93 -6.21
N LEU A 42 -9.37 2.00 -5.66
CA LEU A 42 -8.85 0.92 -4.85
C LEU A 42 -7.92 0.00 -5.69
N PRO A 43 -6.68 -0.27 -5.23
CA PRO A 43 -5.81 -1.27 -5.85
C PRO A 43 -6.44 -2.67 -5.83
N ARG A 44 -5.91 -3.57 -6.67
CA ARG A 44 -6.39 -4.97 -6.71
C ARG A 44 -5.89 -5.82 -5.55
N SER A 45 -4.81 -5.41 -4.90
CA SER A 45 -4.21 -6.13 -3.79
C SER A 45 -3.29 -5.24 -2.97
N MET A 46 -2.97 -5.70 -1.76
CA MET A 46 -2.02 -5.01 -0.88
C MET A 46 -0.59 -4.99 -1.45
N GLU A 47 -0.18 -6.04 -2.17
CA GLU A 47 1.12 -6.10 -2.83
C GLU A 47 1.23 -5.06 -3.95
N GLY A 48 0.17 -4.89 -4.73
CA GLY A 48 0.09 -3.81 -5.72
C GLY A 48 0.24 -2.44 -5.06
N TYR A 49 -0.56 -2.19 -4.02
CA TYR A 49 -0.49 -0.94 -3.26
C TYR A 49 0.91 -0.69 -2.68
N TYR A 50 1.55 -1.70 -2.10
CA TYR A 50 2.90 -1.60 -1.54
C TYR A 50 3.93 -1.25 -2.61
N GLN A 51 3.92 -1.92 -3.76
CA GLN A 51 4.85 -1.62 -4.85
C GLN A 51 4.64 -0.24 -5.45
N GLU A 52 3.38 0.18 -5.60
CA GLU A 52 3.02 1.46 -6.21
C GLU A 52 3.42 2.63 -5.29
N THR A 53 3.09 2.54 -4.00
CA THR A 53 3.46 3.56 -3.01
C THR A 53 4.97 3.60 -2.74
N GLY A 54 5.67 2.47 -2.87
CA GLY A 54 7.13 2.36 -2.78
C GLY A 54 7.93 3.12 -3.86
N ARG A 55 7.25 3.82 -4.77
CA ARG A 55 7.89 4.78 -5.70
C ARG A 55 8.17 6.13 -5.05
N ALA A 56 7.43 6.48 -3.99
CA ALA A 56 7.57 7.75 -3.31
C ALA A 56 8.83 7.78 -2.42
N GLY A 57 9.51 8.92 -2.37
CA GLY A 57 10.57 9.18 -1.38
C GLY A 57 11.79 8.25 -1.45
N ARG A 58 12.18 7.78 -2.65
CA ARG A 58 13.38 6.94 -2.84
C ARG A 58 14.68 7.69 -2.55
N ASP A 59 14.67 9.01 -2.64
CA ASP A 59 15.72 9.92 -2.14
C ASP A 59 15.81 9.98 -0.61
N GLY A 60 14.90 9.29 0.10
CA GLY A 60 14.80 9.31 1.55
C GLY A 60 14.19 10.59 2.09
N LEU A 61 13.75 11.55 1.28
CA LEU A 61 13.05 12.73 1.78
C LEU A 61 11.57 12.41 2.07
N PRO A 62 10.90 13.20 2.91
CA PRO A 62 9.49 12.98 3.21
C PRO A 62 8.64 12.87 1.94
N ALA A 63 7.74 11.89 1.94
CA ALA A 63 6.81 11.66 0.85
C ALA A 63 5.51 11.04 1.36
N GLU A 64 4.44 11.10 0.57
CA GLU A 64 3.09 10.71 0.99
C GLU A 64 2.46 9.68 0.05
N ALA A 65 1.77 8.69 0.62
CA ALA A 65 0.85 7.82 -0.08
C ALA A 65 -0.59 8.15 0.32
N TRP A 66 -1.38 8.57 -0.65
CA TRP A 66 -2.79 8.86 -0.49
C TRP A 66 -3.61 7.78 -1.16
N MET A 67 -4.60 7.24 -0.46
CA MET A 67 -5.59 6.35 -1.04
C MET A 67 -6.99 6.83 -0.67
N ILE A 68 -7.75 7.18 -1.70
CA ILE A 68 -9.19 7.35 -1.60
C ILE A 68 -9.85 6.18 -2.31
N TYR A 69 -10.93 5.66 -1.74
CA TYR A 69 -11.73 4.62 -2.36
C TYR A 69 -13.20 4.84 -2.02
N GLY A 70 -14.06 4.36 -2.91
CA GLY A 70 -15.50 4.29 -2.72
C GLY A 70 -16.00 2.85 -2.63
N LEU A 71 -17.22 2.69 -2.10
CA LEU A 71 -17.91 1.39 -2.13
C LEU A 71 -18.14 0.89 -3.57
N SER A 72 -18.29 1.82 -4.52
CA SER A 72 -18.34 1.52 -5.95
C SER A 72 -17.16 0.67 -6.42
N ASP A 73 -15.95 1.01 -5.97
CA ASP A 73 -14.72 0.37 -6.40
C ASP A 73 -14.68 -1.08 -5.92
N VAL A 74 -15.15 -1.31 -4.69
CA VAL A 74 -15.27 -2.64 -4.09
C VAL A 74 -16.25 -3.51 -4.88
N VAL A 75 -17.42 -2.97 -5.20
CA VAL A 75 -18.45 -3.67 -5.99
C VAL A 75 -17.90 -4.00 -7.38
N THR A 76 -17.30 -3.03 -8.05
CA THR A 76 -16.73 -3.20 -9.39
C THR A 76 -15.63 -4.26 -9.39
N LEU A 77 -14.67 -4.21 -8.46
CA LEU A 77 -13.59 -5.21 -8.37
C LEU A 77 -14.13 -6.60 -8.03
N SER A 78 -15.10 -6.70 -7.12
CA SER A 78 -15.74 -7.97 -6.76
C SER A 78 -16.46 -8.61 -7.96
N GLN A 79 -17.17 -7.79 -8.75
CA GLN A 79 -17.82 -8.25 -9.99
C GLN A 79 -16.80 -8.70 -11.04
N MET A 80 -15.71 -7.95 -11.23
CA MET A 80 -14.64 -8.34 -12.14
C MET A 80 -14.02 -9.69 -11.75
N ILE A 81 -13.81 -9.95 -10.45
CA ILE A 81 -13.30 -11.24 -9.96
C ILE A 81 -14.31 -12.35 -10.27
N ALA A 82 -15.60 -12.14 -9.97
CA ALA A 82 -16.66 -13.13 -10.20
C ALA A 82 -16.83 -13.49 -11.68
N GLN A 83 -16.80 -12.49 -12.56
CA GLN A 83 -16.99 -12.63 -14.02
C GLN A 83 -15.73 -13.10 -14.76
N SER A 84 -14.57 -13.12 -14.11
CA SER A 84 -13.33 -13.57 -14.75
C SER A 84 -13.43 -15.03 -15.22
N GLU A 85 -12.73 -15.36 -16.30
CA GLU A 85 -12.62 -16.74 -16.83
C GLU A 85 -11.64 -17.61 -16.01
N SER A 86 -11.24 -17.15 -14.84
CA SER A 86 -10.33 -17.87 -13.94
C SER A 86 -11.04 -19.04 -13.24
N GLY A 87 -10.28 -20.08 -12.92
CA GLY A 87 -10.78 -21.18 -12.07
C GLY A 87 -11.15 -20.71 -10.66
N ASP A 88 -12.00 -21.47 -9.98
CA ASP A 88 -12.56 -21.11 -8.67
C ASP A 88 -11.49 -20.84 -7.61
N GLU A 89 -10.42 -21.63 -7.60
CA GLU A 89 -9.30 -21.44 -6.67
C GLU A 89 -8.63 -20.08 -6.87
N ARG A 90 -8.43 -19.67 -8.13
CA ARG A 90 -7.84 -18.36 -8.44
C ARG A 90 -8.77 -17.23 -8.03
N LYS A 91 -10.08 -17.37 -8.29
CA LYS A 91 -11.08 -16.39 -7.84
C LYS A 91 -11.10 -16.23 -6.33
N ARG A 92 -10.96 -17.34 -5.59
CA ARG A 92 -10.87 -17.33 -4.12
C ARG A 92 -9.66 -16.54 -3.64
N VAL A 93 -8.49 -16.79 -4.21
CA VAL A 93 -7.25 -16.05 -3.87
C VAL A 93 -7.39 -14.56 -4.16
N GLU A 94 -7.92 -14.18 -5.33
CA GLU A 94 -8.11 -12.77 -5.67
C GLU A 94 -9.13 -12.07 -4.75
N ARG A 95 -10.17 -12.78 -4.31
CA ARG A 95 -11.11 -12.27 -3.30
C ARG A 95 -10.44 -12.05 -1.95
N GLN A 96 -9.62 -12.99 -1.49
CA GLN A 96 -8.86 -12.85 -0.24
C GLN A 96 -7.90 -11.65 -0.26
N LYS A 97 -7.28 -11.38 -1.41
CA LYS A 97 -6.43 -10.19 -1.58
C LYS A 97 -7.23 -8.90 -1.47
N LEU A 98 -8.41 -8.84 -2.10
CA LEU A 98 -9.30 -7.69 -2.01
C LEU A 98 -9.77 -7.48 -0.57
N GLU A 99 -10.19 -8.54 0.12
CA GLU A 99 -10.59 -8.50 1.53
C GLU A 99 -9.47 -8.01 2.45
N SER A 100 -8.23 -8.48 2.23
CA SER A 100 -7.05 -8.02 2.99
C SER A 100 -6.78 -6.52 2.80
N LEU A 101 -6.94 -6.02 1.56
CA LEU A 101 -6.76 -4.60 1.27
C LEU A 101 -7.87 -3.74 1.89
N LEU A 102 -9.11 -4.22 1.88
CA LEU A 102 -10.24 -3.55 2.55
C LEU A 102 -10.03 -3.49 4.06
N ALA A 103 -9.62 -4.59 4.67
CA ALA A 103 -9.29 -4.63 6.10
C ALA A 103 -8.21 -3.60 6.46
N TYR A 104 -7.22 -3.39 5.58
CA TYR A 104 -6.23 -2.34 5.73
C TYR A 104 -6.80 -0.93 5.56
N ALA A 105 -7.68 -0.71 4.58
CA ALA A 105 -8.28 0.58 4.33
C ALA A 105 -9.19 1.04 5.49
N GLU A 106 -9.95 0.10 6.08
CA GLU A 106 -10.90 0.33 7.18
C GLU A 106 -10.29 0.21 8.58
N ALA A 107 -9.01 -0.11 8.66
CA ALA A 107 -8.32 -0.29 9.91
C ALA A 107 -8.34 0.97 10.78
N THR A 108 -8.42 0.75 12.10
CA THR A 108 -8.30 1.81 13.12
C THR A 108 -6.93 1.83 13.79
N SER A 109 -6.12 0.79 13.59
CA SER A 109 -4.75 0.70 14.09
C SER A 109 -3.73 1.34 13.13
N CYS A 110 -2.48 1.45 13.56
CA CYS A 110 -1.39 1.98 12.74
C CYS A 110 -1.31 1.30 11.37
N ARG A 111 -1.49 2.06 10.28
CA ARG A 111 -1.45 1.53 8.90
C ARG A 111 -0.12 0.87 8.56
N ARG A 112 0.98 1.44 9.05
CA ARG A 112 2.31 0.89 8.78
C ARG A 112 2.49 -0.51 9.37
N GLN A 113 1.99 -0.74 10.59
CA GLN A 113 2.06 -2.06 11.22
C GLN A 113 1.27 -3.09 10.42
N LEU A 114 0.10 -2.72 9.92
CA LEU A 114 -0.73 -3.60 9.10
C LEU A 114 -0.11 -3.89 7.74
N LEU A 115 0.40 -2.86 7.07
CA LEU A 115 1.05 -2.98 5.78
C LEU A 115 2.25 -3.94 5.87
N LEU A 116 3.13 -3.74 6.85
CA LEU A 116 4.28 -4.62 7.08
C LEU A 116 3.86 -6.03 7.56
N GLY A 117 2.86 -6.09 8.44
CA GLY A 117 2.34 -7.35 8.97
C GLY A 117 1.78 -8.28 7.90
N ALA A 118 1.20 -7.73 6.83
CA ALA A 118 0.74 -8.53 5.69
C ALA A 118 1.88 -9.21 4.90
N PHE A 119 3.11 -8.71 5.02
CA PHE A 119 4.32 -9.35 4.48
C PHE A 119 5.09 -10.15 5.54
N GLY A 120 4.50 -10.36 6.72
CA GLY A 120 5.15 -11.07 7.83
C GLY A 120 6.21 -10.24 8.56
N GLU A 121 6.28 -8.93 8.32
CA GLU A 121 7.23 -8.04 8.98
C GLU A 121 6.58 -7.36 10.20
N ALA A 122 7.24 -7.47 11.35
CA ALA A 122 6.81 -6.78 12.56
C ALA A 122 7.36 -5.34 12.59
N TYR A 123 6.53 -4.39 13.00
CA TYR A 123 6.95 -3.01 13.25
C TYR A 123 6.69 -2.62 14.71
N PRO A 124 7.72 -2.13 15.43
CA PRO A 124 7.61 -1.85 16.86
C PRO A 124 6.75 -0.61 17.11
N GLY A 125 5.57 -0.82 17.71
CA GLY A 125 4.68 0.25 18.15
C GLY A 125 4.05 1.09 17.02
N PRO A 126 3.29 2.14 17.37
CA PRO A 126 2.68 3.04 16.40
C PRO A 126 3.74 3.83 15.64
N CYS A 127 3.57 3.99 14.32
CA CYS A 127 4.60 4.63 13.50
C CYS A 127 4.69 6.15 13.69
N GLY A 128 3.66 6.81 14.24
CA GLY A 128 3.62 8.26 14.42
C GLY A 128 3.49 9.08 13.13
N HIS A 129 3.29 8.42 11.97
CA HIS A 129 3.32 9.06 10.65
C HIS A 129 2.26 8.50 9.69
N CYS A 130 1.23 7.79 10.16
CA CYS A 130 0.05 7.50 9.34
C CYS A 130 -1.13 8.31 9.85
N ASP A 131 -2.16 8.47 9.02
CA ASP A 131 -3.44 9.07 9.42
C ASP A 131 -3.97 8.51 10.75
N ASN A 132 -3.96 7.19 10.96
CA ASN A 132 -4.46 6.59 12.20
C ASN A 132 -3.60 6.90 13.43
N CYS A 133 -2.31 7.25 13.24
CA CYS A 133 -1.45 7.70 14.34
C CYS A 133 -1.54 9.20 14.58
N LEU A 134 -1.71 10.00 13.51
CA LEU A 134 -1.74 11.46 13.55
C LEU A 134 -3.11 11.98 13.98
N THR A 135 -4.16 11.36 13.44
CA THR A 135 -5.56 11.68 13.68
C THR A 135 -6.33 10.37 13.91
N PRO A 136 -6.19 9.75 15.10
CA PRO A 136 -6.83 8.48 15.39
C PRO A 136 -8.35 8.54 15.13
N PRO A 137 -8.92 7.55 14.43
CA PRO A 137 -10.35 7.53 14.15
C PRO A 137 -11.13 7.38 15.46
N GLN A 138 -12.28 8.06 15.54
CA GLN A 138 -13.17 7.86 16.68
C GLN A 138 -13.74 6.44 16.63
N THR A 139 -13.46 5.68 17.68
CA THR A 139 -13.95 4.32 17.86
C THR A 139 -14.81 4.27 19.11
N TRP A 140 -15.71 3.29 19.15
CA TRP A 140 -16.53 3.00 20.31
C TRP A 140 -16.44 1.51 20.59
N ASP A 141 -16.58 1.13 21.87
CA ASP A 141 -16.54 -0.28 22.24
C ASP A 141 -17.80 -0.98 21.75
N ALA A 142 -17.63 -1.72 20.66
CA ALA A 142 -18.68 -2.52 20.05
C ALA A 142 -18.65 -3.98 20.50
N THR A 143 -17.93 -4.36 21.57
CA THR A 143 -17.80 -5.77 22.01
C THR A 143 -19.16 -6.41 22.27
N VAL A 144 -20.01 -5.77 23.07
CA VAL A 144 -21.38 -6.26 23.36
C VAL A 144 -22.29 -6.24 22.11
N PRO A 145 -22.34 -5.16 21.31
CA PRO A 145 -23.05 -5.14 20.03
C PRO A 145 -22.58 -6.20 19.02
N ALA A 146 -21.27 -6.47 18.93
CA ALA A 146 -20.68 -7.46 18.04
C ALA A 146 -21.06 -8.89 18.47
N GLN A 147 -21.02 -9.18 19.78
CA GLN A 147 -21.55 -10.43 20.34
C GLN A 147 -23.04 -10.63 20.02
N LYS A 148 -23.79 -9.52 19.94
CA LYS A 148 -25.24 -9.51 19.62
C LYS A 148 -25.53 -9.38 18.12
N GLY A 149 -24.53 -9.26 17.25
CA GLY A 149 -24.70 -9.15 15.79
C GLY A 149 -25.32 -7.83 15.29
N THR A 150 -25.12 -6.71 16.00
CA THR A 150 -25.81 -5.43 15.75
C THR A 150 -24.92 -4.30 15.20
N VAL A 151 -23.71 -4.61 14.73
CA VAL A 151 -22.75 -3.63 14.18
C VAL A 151 -22.94 -3.42 12.67
N GLY A 152 -22.91 -2.16 12.22
CA GLY A 152 -22.91 -1.75 10.81
C GLY A 152 -21.59 -1.07 10.42
N GLY A 153 -21.17 -1.21 9.15
CA GLY A 153 -19.85 -0.79 8.65
C GLY A 153 -19.60 0.73 8.62
N VAL A 154 -18.33 1.12 8.61
CA VAL A 154 -17.86 2.51 8.60
C VAL A 154 -17.07 2.79 7.31
N SER A 155 -17.35 3.91 6.64
CA SER A 155 -16.56 4.41 5.51
C SER A 155 -15.37 5.23 6.03
N GLN A 156 -14.15 4.94 5.56
CA GLN A 156 -12.94 5.69 5.93
C GLN A 156 -12.05 6.00 4.72
N ARG A 157 -11.14 6.97 4.88
CA ARG A 157 -10.04 7.31 3.96
C ARG A 157 -8.73 6.70 4.47
N ALA A 158 -7.78 6.41 3.60
CA ALA A 158 -6.49 5.83 3.99
C ALA A 158 -5.29 6.66 3.50
N THR A 159 -4.50 7.19 4.43
CA THR A 159 -3.29 7.99 4.12
C THR A 159 -2.08 7.53 4.92
N VAL A 160 -0.94 7.31 4.26
CA VAL A 160 0.33 6.93 4.89
C VAL A 160 1.43 7.93 4.54
N TRP A 161 2.25 8.32 5.51
CA TRP A 161 3.40 9.20 5.30
C TRP A 161 4.72 8.42 5.45
N PHE A 162 5.69 8.73 4.59
CA PHE A 162 7.02 8.13 4.58
C PHE A 162 8.06 9.17 5.03
N ARG A 163 8.95 8.81 5.98
CA ARG A 163 10.06 9.68 6.44
C ARG A 163 11.46 9.07 6.22
N PRO A 164 12.50 9.92 6.12
CA PRO A 164 13.90 9.52 5.96
C PRO A 164 14.47 8.52 6.96
N ARG A 165 14.01 8.53 8.22
CA ARG A 165 14.60 7.69 9.28
C ARG A 165 14.01 6.28 9.33
N ASP A 166 13.01 6.00 8.53
CA ASP A 166 12.42 4.69 8.40
C ASP A 166 13.22 3.83 7.43
N ARG A 167 14.36 3.30 7.89
CA ARG A 167 15.29 2.45 7.10
C ARG A 167 14.63 1.25 6.40
N HIS A 168 13.36 0.95 6.69
CA HIS A 168 12.62 -0.18 6.13
C HIS A 168 11.91 0.17 4.81
N PHE A 169 11.79 1.45 4.45
CA PHE A 169 11.12 1.85 3.19
C PHE A 169 12.04 1.74 1.96
N ALA A 170 13.36 1.74 2.17
CA ALA A 170 14.36 1.78 1.09
C ALA A 170 14.93 0.41 0.70
N ARG A 171 14.33 -0.71 1.11
CA ARG A 171 14.93 -2.04 0.86
C ARG A 171 13.99 -3.08 0.26
N CYS A 172 13.09 -2.67 -0.62
CA CYS A 172 12.48 -3.60 -1.57
C CYS A 172 13.38 -3.72 -2.81
N GLY A 173 14.47 -4.49 -2.67
CA GLY A 173 15.38 -4.80 -3.77
C GLY A 173 16.85 -4.66 -3.40
N GLU A 174 17.39 -5.53 -2.54
CA GLU A 174 18.74 -6.09 -2.67
C GLU A 174 19.13 -6.99 -1.48
N ARG A 175 19.47 -8.24 -1.84
CA ARG A 175 20.34 -9.22 -1.16
C ARG A 175 19.76 -10.02 -0.01
N ALA A 176 19.40 -11.25 -0.38
CA ALA A 176 19.73 -12.43 0.41
C ALA A 176 21.22 -12.41 0.84
N HIS A 177 21.44 -12.77 2.11
CA HIS A 177 22.71 -13.13 2.77
C HIS A 177 23.83 -12.09 2.89
N ALA A 178 24.10 -11.69 4.14
CA ALA A 178 25.35 -12.02 4.84
C ALA A 178 25.24 -11.58 6.31
N GLU A 179 25.10 -12.54 7.24
CA GLU A 179 25.35 -12.28 8.66
C GLU A 179 26.85 -12.42 8.93
N PRO A 180 27.49 -11.46 9.63
CA PRO A 180 28.87 -11.60 10.06
C PRO A 180 28.91 -12.33 11.40
N GLY A 181 29.49 -13.54 11.40
CA GLY A 181 30.10 -14.11 12.60
C GLY A 181 29.29 -15.15 13.36
N THR A 182 29.10 -16.31 12.75
CA THR A 182 29.00 -17.57 13.51
C THR A 182 30.04 -18.54 12.96
N ARG A 183 31.03 -18.85 13.80
CA ARG A 183 32.06 -19.86 13.53
C ARG A 183 31.40 -21.18 13.14
N SER A 184 31.91 -21.75 12.06
CA SER A 184 31.69 -23.13 11.64
C SER A 184 32.15 -24.12 12.73
N PRO A 185 31.39 -25.18 13.01
CA PRO A 185 31.95 -26.47 13.31
C PRO A 185 32.15 -27.26 12.02
N GLU A 186 33.39 -27.68 11.79
CA GLU A 186 33.74 -28.77 10.89
C GLU A 186 32.91 -30.01 11.22
N TYR A 187 32.36 -30.67 10.22
CA TYR A 187 32.16 -32.12 10.25
C TYR A 187 32.15 -32.65 8.81
N VAL A 188 33.27 -33.32 8.49
CA VAL A 188 33.51 -34.44 7.54
C VAL A 188 32.77 -34.43 6.21
#